data_AF-A0AAN0M006-F1
#
_entry.id   AF-A0AAN0M006-F1
#
_cell.length_a   1.000
_cell.length_b   1.000
_cell.length_c   1.000
_cell.angle_alpha   90.00
_cell.angle_beta   90.00
_cell.angle_gamma   90.00
#
_symmetry.space_group_name_H-M   'P 1'
#
loop_
_entity.id
_entity.type
_entity.pdbx_description
1 polymer ?
#
loop_
_entity_poly.entity_id
_entity_poly.type
_entity_poly.pdbx_seq_one_letter_code
_entity_poly.pdbx_strand_id
1 'polypeptide(L)'
;MRKYELMYIVKPSLDEEARTAVIEKSHAILTDNGATLDNVNEWGLRELAYEIEDFKKGYYVVTTFTSKTRSNKRIQSFNTYQ
;
A
#
# COMPACT_ATOMS: atom_id res chain seq x y z
N MET A 1 12.73 13.83 10.63
CA MET A 1 11.71 12.91 10.09
C MET A 1 12.37 12.15 8.94
N ARG A 2 11.96 10.91 8.67
CA ARG A 2 12.56 10.10 7.61
C ARG A 2 11.51 9.85 6.52
N LYS A 3 11.96 9.87 5.27
CA LYS A 3 11.13 9.49 4.12
C LYS A 3 11.12 7.98 4.00
N TYR A 4 9.95 7.43 3.70
CA TYR A 4 9.71 6.01 3.49
C TYR A 4 8.88 5.82 2.25
N GLU A 5 9.03 4.64 1.65
CA GLU A 5 8.23 4.20 0.53
C GLU A 5 7.52 2.91 0.95
N LEU A 6 6.23 2.83 0.67
CA LEU A 6 5.40 1.65 0.85
C LEU A 6 4.86 1.24 -0.52
N MET A 7 5.31 0.09 -1.00
CA MET A 7 4.71 -0.58 -2.14
C MET A 7 3.80 -1.69 -1.63
N TYR A 8 2.57 -1.73 -2.12
CA TYR A 8 1.63 -2.81 -1.87
C TYR A 8 0.93 -3.24 -3.15
N ILE A 9 0.49 -4.49 -3.16
CA ILE A 9 -0.19 -5.12 -4.30
C ILE A 9 -1.63 -5.37 -3.87
N VAL A 10 -2.57 -4.85 -4.66
CA VAL A 10 -4.00 -5.06 -4.48
C VAL A 10 -4.46 -6.18 -5.42
N LYS A 11 -5.39 -7.02 -4.96
CA LYS A 11 -5.95 -8.12 -5.75
C LYS A 11 -6.54 -7.58 -7.06
N PRO A 12 -6.19 -8.17 -8.21
CA PRO A 12 -6.63 -7.66 -9.52
C PRO A 12 -8.14 -7.85 -9.76
N SER A 13 -8.79 -8.74 -9.00
CA SER A 13 -10.21 -9.05 -9.09
C SER A 13 -11.10 -8.02 -8.38
N LEU A 14 -10.52 -7.11 -7.60
CA LEU A 14 -11.28 -6.06 -6.93
C LEU A 14 -11.78 -5.03 -7.96
N ASP A 15 -13.01 -4.57 -7.78
CA ASP A 15 -13.59 -3.48 -8.56
C ASP A 15 -12.91 -2.14 -8.24
N GLU A 16 -13.22 -1.11 -9.02
CA GLU A 16 -12.59 0.20 -8.86
C GLU A 16 -12.93 0.85 -7.52
N GLU A 17 -14.18 0.71 -7.08
CA GLU A 17 -14.64 1.25 -5.81
C GLU A 17 -13.94 0.59 -4.61
N ALA A 18 -13.80 -0.74 -4.59
CA ALA A 18 -13.07 -1.43 -3.52
C ALA A 18 -11.58 -1.13 -3.56
N ARG A 19 -10.97 -0.94 -4.75
CA ARG A 19 -9.58 -0.51 -4.86
C ARG A 19 -9.37 0.86 -4.23
N THR A 20 -10.21 1.83 -4.57
CA THR A 20 -10.14 3.17 -3.97
C THR A 20 -10.34 3.12 -2.46
N ALA A 21 -11.28 2.33 -1.97
CA ALA A 21 -11.49 2.15 -0.52
C ALA A 21 -10.25 1.59 0.20
N VAL A 22 -9.52 0.65 -0.42
CA VAL A 22 -8.27 0.10 0.13
C VAL A 22 -7.16 1.15 0.14
N ILE A 23 -7.05 1.95 -0.91
CA ILE A 23 -6.08 3.06 -1.00
C ILE A 23 -6.36 4.10 0.09
N GLU A 24 -7.61 4.54 0.21
CA GLU A 24 -8.05 5.49 1.24
C GLU A 24 -7.82 4.95 2.66
N LYS A 25 -8.15 3.68 2.91
CA LYS A 25 -7.87 3.04 4.20
C LYS A 25 -6.38 3.03 4.51
N SER A 26 -5.54 2.77 3.51
CA SER A 26 -4.08 2.78 3.66
C SER A 26 -3.58 4.19 3.99
N HIS A 27 -4.13 5.22 3.35
CA HIS A 27 -3.84 6.62 3.66
C HIS A 27 -4.27 7.02 5.06
N ALA A 28 -5.48 6.62 5.48
CA ALA A 28 -6.01 6.88 6.82
C ALA A 28 -5.13 6.27 7.91
N ILE A 29 -4.61 5.05 7.69
CA ILE A 29 -3.68 4.41 8.63
C ILE A 29 -2.37 5.20 8.71
N LEU A 30 -1.84 5.66 7.58
CA LEU A 30 -0.60 6.45 7.57
C LEU A 30 -0.77 7.78 8.31
N THR A 31 -1.87 8.49 8.07
CA THR A 31 -2.16 9.77 8.72
C THR A 31 -2.44 9.62 10.22
N ASP A 32 -3.19 8.59 10.63
CA ASP A 32 -3.44 8.27 12.06
C ASP A 32 -2.15 7.98 12.83
N ASN A 33 -1.16 7.39 12.17
CA ASN A 33 0.16 7.13 12.75
C ASN A 33 1.09 8.38 12.77
N GLY A 34 0.59 9.54 12.36
CA GLY A 34 1.31 10.80 12.32
C GLY A 34 2.33 10.89 11.18
N ALA A 35 2.10 10.15 10.08
CA ALA A 35 2.87 10.29 8.85
C ALA A 35 2.24 11.32 7.92
N THR A 36 3.08 12.06 7.20
CA THR A 36 2.67 12.96 6.12
C THR A 36 2.77 12.22 4.79
N LEU A 37 1.68 12.13 4.04
CA LEU A 37 1.68 11.62 2.67
C LEU A 37 2.36 12.64 1.74
N ASP A 38 3.40 12.20 1.04
CA ASP A 38 4.12 13.05 0.08
C ASP A 38 3.64 12.80 -1.34
N ASN A 39 3.49 11.53 -1.74
CA ASN A 39 3.08 11.15 -3.08
C ASN A 39 2.40 9.77 -3.08
N VAL A 40 1.37 9.62 -3.92
CA VAL A 40 0.69 8.34 -4.19
C VAL A 40 0.78 8.11 -5.69
N ASN A 41 1.41 7.02 -6.07
CA ASN A 41 1.62 6.65 -7.46
C ASN A 41 0.99 5.28 -7.74
N GLU A 42 -0.06 5.29 -8.53
CA GLU A 42 -0.78 4.10 -8.97
C GLU A 42 -0.15 3.59 -10.26
N TRP A 43 0.50 2.44 -10.17
CA TRP A 43 1.18 1.81 -11.31
C TRP A 43 0.25 0.93 -12.15
N GLY A 44 -0.98 0.70 -11.66
CA GLY A 44 -1.99 -0.09 -12.35
C GLY A 44 -1.73 -1.59 -12.28
N LEU A 45 -2.41 -2.32 -13.16
CA LEU A 45 -2.26 -3.77 -13.33
C LEU A 45 -0.93 -4.11 -14.00
N ARG A 46 -0.12 -4.94 -13.36
CA ARG A 46 1.10 -5.51 -13.92
C ARG A 46 1.15 -7.02 -13.73
N GLU A 47 1.86 -7.70 -14.61
CA GLU A 47 2.12 -9.13 -14.50
C GLU A 47 3.17 -9.41 -13.43
N LEU A 48 2.89 -10.38 -12.58
CA LEU A 48 3.77 -10.87 -11.54
C LEU A 48 4.76 -11.87 -12.14
N ALA A 49 5.98 -11.92 -11.62
CA ALA A 49 6.99 -12.89 -12.06
C ALA A 49 6.59 -14.35 -11.75
N TYR A 50 5.72 -14.53 -10.76
CA TYR A 50 5.15 -15.80 -10.35
C TYR A 50 3.75 -15.56 -9.78
N GLU A 51 2.98 -16.62 -9.69
CA GLU A 51 1.60 -16.60 -9.23
C GLU A 51 1.54 -16.43 -7.70
N ILE A 52 0.73 -15.47 -7.24
CA ILE A 52 0.47 -15.21 -5.82
C ILE A 52 -1.03 -15.45 -5.61
N GLU A 53 -1.39 -16.41 -4.75
CA GLU A 53 -2.79 -16.80 -4.50
C GLU A 53 -3.61 -17.04 -5.78
N ASP A 54 -3.06 -17.78 -6.75
CA ASP A 54 -3.70 -18.06 -8.06
C ASP A 54 -3.94 -16.81 -8.95
N PHE A 55 -3.25 -15.70 -8.66
CA PHE A 55 -3.23 -14.51 -9.50
C PHE A 55 -1.87 -14.30 -10.18
N LYS A 56 -1.89 -14.13 -11.51
CA LYS A 56 -0.71 -13.77 -12.32
C LYS A 56 -0.55 -12.26 -12.52
N LYS A 57 -1.54 -11.48 -12.09
CA LYS A 57 -1.57 -10.02 -12.23
C LYS A 57 -1.81 -9.41 -10.86
N GLY A 58 -1.20 -8.26 -10.59
CA GLY A 58 -1.41 -7.49 -9.37
C GLY A 58 -1.57 -6.02 -9.71
N TYR A 59 -2.41 -5.31 -8.94
CA TYR A 59 -2.52 -3.86 -9.05
C TYR A 59 -1.52 -3.21 -8.10
N TYR A 60 -0.54 -2.48 -8.65
CA TYR A 60 0.56 -1.90 -7.87
C TYR A 60 0.27 -0.48 -7.45
N VAL A 61 0.46 -0.19 -6.16
CA VAL A 61 0.40 1.18 -5.64
C VAL A 61 1.65 1.44 -4.81
N VAL A 62 2.31 2.56 -5.11
CA VAL A 62 3.49 3.04 -4.40
C VAL A 62 3.11 4.32 -3.67
N THR A 63 3.29 4.34 -2.36
CA THR A 63 3.00 5.48 -1.52
C THR A 63 4.26 5.96 -0.82
N THR A 64 4.66 7.20 -1.07
CA THR A 64 5.77 7.87 -0.41
C THR A 64 5.24 8.71 0.73
N PHE A 65 5.82 8.53 1.92
CA PHE A 65 5.40 9.26 3.11
C PHE A 65 6.59 9.59 4.02
N THR A 66 6.44 10.66 4.78
CA THR A 66 7.41 11.10 5.78
C THR A 66 6.87 10.77 7.17
N SER A 67 7.65 10.02 7.97
CA SER A 67 7.23 9.62 9.33
C SER A 67 8.36 9.71 10.36
N LYS A 68 8.00 9.72 11.65
CA LYS A 68 8.93 9.58 12.78
C LYS A 68 9.22 8.10 13.03
N THR A 69 10.50 7.76 13.23
CA THR A 69 11.06 6.40 13.34
C THR A 69 10.29 5.43 14.26
N ARG A 70 9.56 5.93 15.28
CA ARG A 70 8.84 5.11 16.26
C ARG A 70 7.53 4.52 15.71
N SER A 71 6.86 5.17 14.76
CA SER A 71 5.57 4.73 14.20
C SER A 71 5.72 3.58 13.19
N ASN A 72 6.91 3.37 12.63
CA ASN A 72 7.13 2.40 11.56
C ASN A 72 6.97 0.92 11.95
N LYS A 73 7.13 0.54 13.23
CA LYS A 73 6.99 -0.86 13.65
C LYS A 73 5.56 -1.39 13.47
N ARG A 74 4.54 -0.55 13.65
CA ARG A 74 3.11 -0.91 13.50
C ARG A 74 2.69 -1.08 12.04
N ILE A 75 3.32 -0.32 11.14
CA ILE A 75 3.03 -0.37 9.70
C ILE A 75 3.55 -1.69 9.10
N GLN A 76 4.74 -2.14 9.52
CA GLN A 76 5.32 -3.41 9.02
C GLN A 76 4.55 -4.66 9.48
N SER A 77 4.00 -4.66 10.69
CA SER A 77 3.23 -5.81 11.22
C SER A 77 1.88 -6.01 10.54
N PHE A 78 1.35 -5.00 9.84
CA PHE A 78 0.11 -5.14 9.08
C PHE A 78 0.33 -5.86 7.74
N ASN A 79 1.59 -5.98 7.30
CA ASN A 79 1.97 -6.66 6.05
C ASN A 79 1.99 -8.19 6.18
N THR A 80 1.26 -8.75 7.15
CA THR A 80 1.30 -10.17 7.50
C THR A 80 -0.14 -10.65 7.73
N TYR A 81 -0.72 -11.19 6.67
CA TYR A 81 -2.01 -11.91 6.62
C TYR A 81 -3.30 -11.08 6.75
N GLN A 82 -3.73 -10.42 5.67
CA GLN A 82 -5.15 -10.31 5.29
C GLN A 82 -5.25 -10.30 3.77
#